data_AF-A0A1K2IMK8-F1
#
_entry.id   AF-A0A1K2IMK8-F1
#
_cell.length_a   1.000
_cell.length_b   1.000
_cell.length_c   1.000
_cell.angle_alpha   90.00
_cell.angle_beta   90.00
_cell.angle_gamma   90.00
#
_symmetry.space_group_name_H-M   'P 1'
#
loop_
_entity.id
_entity.type
_entity.pdbx_description
1 polymer ?
#
loop_
_entity_poly.entity_id
_entity_poly.type
_entity_poly.pdbx_seq_one_letter_code
_entity_poly.pdbx_strand_id
1 'polypeptide(L)'
;MKLNEVYFYMILILFQIFSLIVLTCSEDLKSKKHVLIYLKISIFMISIGFLMELFHWNYLCPFECIFFTSIPFVLIIITKGITSIFKYFFKKDPFQVYKNELSDGIWVKNKGNFEQHNFYYSFYSIAIFLFPIIILTFLYISFFKNAC
;
A
#
# COMPACT_ATOMS: atom_id res chain seq x y z
N MET A 1 27.82 -2.67 15.30
CA MET A 1 26.38 -2.98 15.33
C MET A 1 26.18 -4.26 16.13
N LYS A 2 25.31 -4.27 17.14
CA LYS A 2 25.01 -5.51 17.89
C LYS A 2 24.10 -6.40 17.04
N LEU A 3 24.17 -7.72 17.21
CA LEU A 3 23.35 -8.66 16.42
C LEU A 3 21.84 -8.34 16.49
N ASN A 4 21.34 -7.94 17.67
CA ASN A 4 19.95 -7.53 17.87
C ASN A 4 19.56 -6.29 17.06
N GLU A 5 20.50 -5.37 16.82
CA GLU A 5 20.28 -4.16 16.04
C GLU A 5 20.21 -4.48 14.54
N VAL A 6 21.06 -5.40 14.07
CA VAL A 6 20.99 -5.90 12.68
C VAL A 6 19.64 -6.58 12.39
N TYR A 7 19.17 -7.44 13.29
CA TYR A 7 17.87 -8.10 13.14
C TYR A 7 16.70 -7.10 13.12
N PHE A 8 16.75 -6.06 13.95
CA PHE A 8 15.75 -4.99 13.94
C PHE A 8 15.64 -4.34 12.55
N TYR A 9 16.75 -3.91 11.96
CA TYR A 9 16.73 -3.27 10.64
C TYR A 9 16.36 -4.26 9.52
N MET A 10 16.76 -5.52 9.61
CA MET A 10 16.33 -6.55 8.66
C MET A 10 14.81 -6.72 8.65
N ILE A 11 14.17 -6.75 9.81
CA ILE A 11 12.71 -6.83 9.92
C ILE A 11 12.05 -5.62 9.26
N LEU A 12 12.53 -4.41 9.55
CA LEU A 12 12.01 -3.19 8.94
C LEU A 12 12.15 -3.20 7.40
N ILE A 13 13.30 -3.62 6.88
CA ILE A 13 13.53 -3.75 5.44
C ILE A 13 12.53 -4.72 4.81
N LEU A 14 12.27 -5.87 5.44
CA LEU A 14 11.28 -6.84 4.95
C LEU A 14 9.88 -6.23 4.87
N PHE A 15 9.50 -5.41 5.85
CA PHE A 15 8.21 -4.70 5.82
C PHE A 15 8.14 -3.62 4.75
N GLN A 16 9.26 -2.94 4.45
CA GLN A 16 9.32 -2.00 3.33
C GLN A 16 9.26 -2.72 1.97
N ILE A 17 9.90 -3.89 1.83
CA ILE A 17 9.76 -4.73 0.63
C ILE A 17 8.28 -5.12 0.43
N PHE A 18 7.58 -5.49 1.50
CA PHE A 18 6.15 -5.77 1.42
C PHE A 18 5.34 -4.52 1.02
N SER A 19 5.70 -3.34 1.51
CA SER A 19 5.08 -2.08 1.09
C SER A 19 5.26 -1.83 -0.41
N LEU A 20 6.45 -2.12 -0.97
CA LEU A 20 6.70 -2.06 -2.40
C LEU A 20 5.80 -3.03 -3.17
N ILE A 21 5.66 -4.27 -2.69
CA ILE A 21 4.75 -5.27 -3.29
C ILE A 21 3.31 -4.73 -3.33
N VAL A 22 2.82 -4.14 -2.24
CA VAL A 22 1.46 -3.57 -2.20
C VAL A 22 1.31 -2.43 -3.22
N LEU A 23 2.33 -1.58 -3.38
CA LEU A 23 2.32 -0.48 -4.35
C LEU A 23 2.32 -1.00 -5.81
N THR A 24 3.19 -1.97 -6.12
CA THR A 24 3.31 -2.55 -7.46
C THR A 24 2.12 -3.43 -7.83
N CYS A 25 1.59 -4.18 -6.87
CA CYS A 25 0.40 -5.03 -7.02
C CYS A 25 -0.89 -4.28 -6.62
N SER A 26 -0.90 -2.95 -6.75
CA SER A 26 -2.05 -2.12 -6.37
C SER A 26 -3.33 -2.45 -7.14
N GLU A 27 -3.22 -3.12 -8.30
CA GLU A 27 -4.37 -3.68 -9.01
C GLU A 27 -5.09 -4.79 -8.25
N ASP A 28 -4.35 -5.65 -7.54
CA ASP A 28 -4.91 -6.77 -6.77
C ASP A 28 -5.81 -6.25 -5.62
N LEU A 29 -5.55 -5.03 -5.15
CA LEU A 29 -6.35 -4.35 -4.13
C LEU A 29 -7.76 -3.96 -4.62
N LYS A 30 -8.11 -4.22 -5.87
CA LYS A 30 -9.49 -4.13 -6.36
C LYS A 30 -10.36 -5.27 -5.84
N SER A 31 -9.80 -6.47 -5.77
CA SER A 31 -10.50 -7.67 -5.31
C SER A 31 -10.62 -7.68 -3.78
N LYS A 32 -11.84 -7.88 -3.28
CA LYS A 32 -12.11 -7.97 -1.82
C LYS A 32 -11.27 -9.07 -1.15
N LYS A 33 -11.05 -10.20 -1.84
CA LYS A 33 -10.29 -11.34 -1.31
C LYS A 33 -8.83 -10.97 -1.09
N HIS A 34 -8.19 -10.37 -2.09
CA HIS A 34 -6.78 -9.98 -2.01
C HIS A 34 -6.57 -8.86 -0.99
N VAL A 35 -7.43 -7.84 -0.96
CA VAL A 35 -7.38 -6.78 0.07
C VAL A 35 -7.39 -7.37 1.48
N LEU A 36 -8.28 -8.33 1.75
CA LEU A 36 -8.39 -8.93 3.08
C LEU A 36 -7.14 -9.71 3.48
N ILE A 37 -6.46 -10.36 2.51
CA ILE A 37 -5.17 -11.03 2.73
C ILE A 37 -4.09 -10.00 3.07
N TYR A 38 -3.93 -8.97 2.25
CA TYR A 38 -2.94 -7.91 2.49
C TYR A 38 -3.18 -7.19 3.82
N LEU A 39 -4.44 -6.91 4.16
CA LEU A 39 -4.81 -6.30 5.45
C LEU A 39 -4.39 -7.19 6.63
N LYS A 40 -4.69 -8.49 6.59
CA LYS A 40 -4.28 -9.43 7.65
C LYS A 40 -2.77 -9.44 7.86
N ILE A 41 -2.00 -9.48 6.78
CA ILE A 41 -0.53 -9.44 6.85
C ILE A 41 -0.06 -8.10 7.42
N SER A 42 -0.64 -6.99 6.98
CA SER A 42 -0.25 -5.66 7.47
C SER A 42 -0.59 -5.43 8.94
N ILE A 43 -1.72 -5.96 9.43
CA ILE A 43 -2.08 -5.93 10.86
C ILE A 43 -1.08 -6.75 11.67
N PHE A 44 -0.65 -7.89 11.15
CA PHE A 44 0.40 -8.69 11.78
C PHE A 44 1.73 -7.93 11.86
N MET A 45 2.14 -7.24 10.79
CA MET A 45 3.35 -6.39 10.80
C MET A 45 3.26 -5.27 11.84
N ILE A 46 2.12 -4.59 11.95
CA ILE A 46 1.87 -3.57 12.99
C ILE A 46 2.00 -4.19 14.38
N SER A 47 1.44 -5.38 14.61
CA SER A 47 1.53 -6.06 15.89
C SER A 47 2.97 -6.39 16.28
N ILE A 48 3.81 -6.77 15.31
CA ILE A 48 5.25 -6.96 15.52
C ILE A 48 5.90 -5.63 15.93
N GLY A 49 5.60 -4.53 15.24
CA GLY A 49 6.11 -3.20 15.60
C GLY A 49 5.76 -2.79 17.03
N PHE A 50 4.51 -3.02 17.46
CA PHE A 50 4.12 -2.78 18.85
C PHE A 50 4.90 -3.65 19.84
N LEU A 51 5.11 -4.93 19.56
CA LEU A 51 5.91 -5.80 20.42
C LEU A 51 7.36 -5.31 20.50
N MET A 52 7.95 -4.91 19.37
CA MET A 52 9.32 -4.37 19.34
C MET A 52 9.44 -3.11 20.21
N GLU A 53 8.47 -2.20 20.16
CA GLU A 53 8.45 -1.02 21.02
C GLU A 53 8.28 -1.38 22.50
N LEU A 54 7.36 -2.29 22.83
CA LEU A 54 7.07 -2.73 24.21
C LEU A 54 8.26 -3.41 24.88
N PHE A 55 9.05 -4.18 24.14
CA PHE A 55 10.27 -4.82 24.65
C PHE A 55 11.49 -3.90 24.64
N HIS A 56 11.32 -2.61 24.35
CA HIS A 56 12.40 -1.64 24.16
C HIS A 56 13.43 -2.11 23.10
N TRP A 57 12.98 -2.91 22.14
CA TRP A 57 13.76 -3.34 20.98
C TRP A 57 13.54 -2.36 19.81
N ASN A 58 13.57 -1.07 20.10
CA ASN A 58 13.50 0.03 19.13
C ASN A 58 14.85 0.79 19.14
N TYR A 59 15.51 0.85 17.99
CA TYR A 59 16.74 1.63 17.79
C TYR A 59 16.54 2.92 17.00
N LEU A 60 15.30 3.21 16.62
CA LEU A 60 14.87 4.48 16.01
C LEU A 60 14.34 5.43 17.08
N CYS A 61 13.90 6.61 16.67
CA CYS A 61 13.18 7.50 17.56
C CYS A 61 11.90 6.82 18.10
N PRO A 62 11.41 7.22 19.28
CA PRO A 62 10.16 6.70 19.83
C PRO A 62 9.03 6.80 18.80
N PHE A 63 8.23 5.74 18.68
CA PHE A 63 7.12 5.62 17.72
C PHE A 63 7.49 5.54 16.23
N GLU A 64 8.73 5.80 15.81
CA GLU A 64 9.12 5.63 14.39
C GLU A 64 9.03 4.16 13.96
N CYS A 65 9.39 3.22 14.84
CA CYS A 65 9.25 1.79 14.55
C CYS A 65 7.79 1.42 14.22
N ILE A 66 6.85 1.87 15.05
CA ILE A 66 5.42 1.65 14.82
C ILE A 66 4.97 2.31 13.51
N PHE A 67 5.45 3.52 13.22
CA PHE A 67 5.16 4.18 11.95
C PHE A 67 5.61 3.34 10.75
N PHE A 68 6.88 2.92 10.71
CA PHE A 68 7.42 2.12 9.60
C PHE A 68 6.72 0.77 9.45
N THR A 69 6.37 0.10 10.55
CA THR A 69 5.62 -1.16 10.50
C THR A 69 4.17 -0.98 10.07
N SER A 70 3.61 0.22 10.22
CA SER A 70 2.24 0.57 9.78
C SER A 70 2.13 1.02 8.31
N ILE A 71 3.25 1.35 7.65
CA ILE A 71 3.26 1.81 6.25
C ILE A 71 2.46 0.90 5.32
N PRO A 72 2.64 -0.44 5.31
CA PRO A 72 1.88 -1.30 4.41
C PRO A 72 0.36 -1.17 4.59
N PHE A 73 -0.11 -1.06 5.84
CA PHE A 73 -1.53 -0.93 6.16
C PHE A 73 -2.09 0.40 5.64
N VAL A 74 -1.39 1.50 5.93
CA VAL A 74 -1.76 2.84 5.45
C VAL A 74 -1.77 2.88 3.92
N LEU A 75 -0.81 2.24 3.27
CA LEU A 75 -0.71 2.18 1.82
C LEU A 75 -1.90 1.42 1.20
N ILE A 76 -2.36 0.33 1.80
CA ILE A 76 -3.58 -0.38 1.37
C ILE A 76 -4.81 0.54 1.47
N ILE A 77 -4.96 1.28 2.57
CA ILE A 77 -6.09 2.19 2.77
C ILE A 77 -6.07 3.33 1.74
N ILE A 78 -4.92 3.98 1.55
CA ILE A 78 -4.78 5.10 0.61
C ILE A 78 -5.07 4.62 -0.82
N THR A 79 -4.46 3.53 -1.26
CA THR A 79 -4.67 2.99 -2.61
C THR A 79 -6.13 2.61 -2.85
N LYS A 80 -6.80 2.00 -1.86
CA LYS A 80 -8.24 1.71 -1.94
C LYS A 80 -9.09 2.98 -1.97
N GLY A 81 -8.70 4.00 -1.21
CA GLY A 81 -9.31 5.32 -1.22
C GLY A 81 -9.23 5.98 -2.60
N ILE A 82 -8.03 6.06 -3.18
CA ILE A 82 -7.79 6.58 -4.54
C ILE A 82 -8.65 5.83 -5.56
N THR A 83 -8.65 4.50 -5.51
CA THR A 83 -9.46 3.65 -6.39
C THR A 83 -10.95 4.00 -6.30
N SER A 84 -11.46 4.23 -5.09
CA SER A 84 -12.86 4.56 -4.84
C SER A 84 -13.21 5.97 -5.30
N ILE A 85 -12.32 6.94 -5.06
CA ILE A 85 -12.46 8.35 -5.49
C ILE A 85 -12.51 8.42 -7.01
N PHE A 86 -11.59 7.78 -7.71
CA PHE A 86 -11.58 7.77 -9.18
C PHE A 86 -12.84 7.13 -9.76
N LYS A 87 -13.29 6.01 -9.18
CA LYS A 87 -14.55 5.38 -9.59
C LYS A 87 -15.75 6.30 -9.39
N TYR A 88 -15.79 7.06 -8.30
CA TYR A 88 -16.86 8.02 -8.01
C TYR A 88 -16.89 9.19 -9.00
N PHE A 89 -15.74 9.87 -9.22
CA PHE A 89 -15.68 11.06 -10.06
C PHE A 89 -15.83 10.76 -11.55
N PHE A 90 -15.17 9.72 -12.05
CA PHE A 90 -15.15 9.42 -13.47
C PHE A 90 -16.23 8.43 -13.89
N LYS A 91 -16.95 7.81 -12.93
CA LYS A 91 -17.95 6.76 -13.15
C LYS A 91 -17.42 5.62 -14.05
N LYS A 92 -16.11 5.37 -13.99
CA LYS A 92 -15.39 4.36 -14.79
C LYS A 92 -14.65 3.41 -13.87
N ASP A 93 -14.60 2.14 -14.26
CA ASP A 93 -13.77 1.20 -13.52
C ASP A 93 -12.28 1.45 -13.81
N PRO A 94 -11.44 1.38 -12.77
CA PRO A 94 -10.00 1.57 -12.92
C PRO A 94 -9.38 0.40 -13.68
N PHE A 95 -8.34 0.67 -14.46
CA PHE A 95 -7.72 -0.26 -15.41
C PHE A 95 -7.44 -1.66 -14.82
N GLN A 96 -8.05 -2.72 -15.36
CA GLN A 96 -7.77 -4.10 -14.97
C GLN A 96 -6.95 -4.78 -16.07
N VAL A 97 -5.71 -5.15 -15.78
CA VAL A 97 -4.88 -5.98 -16.67
C VAL A 97 -5.46 -7.39 -16.76
N TYR A 98 -6.05 -7.88 -15.68
CA TYR A 98 -6.57 -9.25 -15.59
C TYR A 98 -7.94 -9.41 -16.26
N LYS A 99 -8.12 -10.53 -16.97
CA LYS A 99 -9.41 -10.97 -17.51
C LYS A 99 -10.34 -11.29 -16.34
N ASN A 100 -11.38 -10.50 -16.11
CA ASN A 100 -12.48 -10.98 -15.29
C ASN A 100 -13.29 -11.99 -16.09
N GLU A 101 -13.70 -13.09 -15.44
CA GLU A 101 -14.89 -13.83 -15.85
C GLU A 101 -16.08 -12.88 -15.76
N LEU A 102 -16.78 -12.68 -16.88
CA LEU A 102 -18.02 -11.90 -16.92
C LEU A 102 -19.19 -12.72 -16.31
N SER A 103 -19.05 -14.04 -16.32
CA SER A 103 -19.95 -15.11 -15.85
C SER A 103 -19.17 -16.44 -15.92
N ASP A 104 -19.62 -17.50 -15.22
CA ASP A 104 -19.00 -18.84 -15.25
C ASP A 104 -18.55 -19.24 -16.67
N GLY A 105 -17.23 -19.32 -16.89
CA GLY A 105 -16.63 -19.74 -18.14
C GLY A 105 -16.55 -18.71 -19.28
N ILE A 106 -17.08 -17.49 -19.12
CA ILE A 106 -17.03 -16.44 -20.14
C ILE A 106 -15.90 -15.46 -19.85
N TRP A 107 -14.78 -15.69 -20.54
CA TRP A 107 -13.61 -14.82 -20.52
C TRP A 107 -13.75 -13.71 -21.56
N VAL A 108 -14.08 -12.49 -21.13
CA VAL A 108 -14.06 -11.34 -22.04
C VAL A 108 -12.66 -10.74 -22.03
N LYS A 109 -12.00 -10.73 -23.21
CA LYS A 109 -10.81 -9.89 -23.42
C LYS A 109 -11.27 -8.45 -23.16
N ASN A 110 -10.71 -7.80 -22.15
CA ASN A 110 -10.91 -6.37 -21.93
C ASN A 110 -10.46 -5.66 -23.21
N LYS A 111 -11.41 -5.28 -24.07
CA LYS A 111 -11.18 -4.37 -25.19
C LYS A 111 -11.04 -2.99 -24.56
N GLY A 112 -9.97 -2.80 -23.78
CA GLY A 112 -9.65 -1.53 -23.19
C GLY A 112 -9.61 -0.53 -24.34
N ASN A 113 -10.59 0.37 -24.39
CA ASN A 113 -10.60 1.48 -25.34
C ASN A 113 -9.52 2.48 -24.89
N PHE A 114 -8.27 2.01 -24.85
CA PHE A 114 -7.09 2.73 -24.37
C PHE A 114 -6.91 4.02 -25.17
N GLU A 115 -7.17 3.97 -26.48
CA GLU A 115 -7.10 5.14 -27.36
C GLU A 115 -8.11 6.24 -26.97
N GLN A 116 -9.34 5.87 -26.55
CA GLN A 116 -10.36 6.86 -26.17
C GLN A 116 -10.19 7.42 -24.75
N HIS A 117 -9.50 6.71 -23.85
CA HIS A 117 -9.43 7.09 -22.42
C HIS A 117 -7.99 7.14 -21.87
N ASN A 118 -7.01 7.38 -22.75
CA ASN A 118 -5.59 7.40 -22.41
C ASN A 118 -5.27 8.38 -21.27
N PHE A 119 -5.89 9.56 -21.29
CA PHE A 119 -5.70 10.57 -20.24
C PHE A 119 -6.17 10.09 -18.85
N TYR A 120 -7.34 9.46 -18.76
CA TYR A 120 -7.87 8.94 -17.50
C TYR A 120 -6.98 7.84 -16.92
N TYR A 121 -6.59 6.86 -17.75
CA TYR A 121 -5.77 5.74 -17.30
C TYR A 121 -4.36 6.18 -16.93
N SER A 122 -3.75 7.08 -17.72
CA SER A 122 -2.45 7.68 -17.38
C SER A 122 -2.51 8.45 -16.07
N PHE A 123 -3.53 9.31 -15.88
CA PHE A 123 -3.70 10.08 -14.65
C PHE A 123 -3.95 9.18 -13.43
N TYR A 124 -4.76 8.13 -13.58
CA TYR A 124 -5.00 7.14 -12.53
C TYR A 124 -3.71 6.40 -12.12
N SER A 125 -2.95 5.91 -13.10
CA SER A 125 -1.68 5.23 -12.84
C SER A 125 -0.68 6.15 -12.15
N ILE A 126 -0.57 7.41 -12.58
CA ILE A 126 0.30 8.38 -11.91
C ILE A 126 -0.17 8.63 -10.47
N ALA A 127 -1.47 8.82 -10.26
CA ALA A 127 -2.03 9.07 -8.94
C ALA A 127 -1.84 7.90 -7.98
N ILE A 128 -2.05 6.66 -8.42
CA ILE A 128 -1.90 5.48 -7.54
C ILE A 128 -0.46 5.23 -7.10
N PHE A 129 0.53 5.66 -7.88
CA PHE A 129 1.94 5.57 -7.50
C PHE A 129 2.40 6.79 -6.69
N LEU A 130 2.09 8.02 -7.12
CA LEU A 130 2.62 9.24 -6.50
C LEU A 130 1.89 9.64 -5.22
N PHE A 131 0.56 9.56 -5.17
CA PHE A 131 -0.18 10.05 -4.01
C PHE A 131 0.12 9.29 -2.73
N PRO A 132 0.22 7.94 -2.72
CA PRO A 132 0.62 7.23 -1.50
C PRO A 132 2.00 7.67 -0.99
N ILE A 133 2.97 7.88 -1.88
CA ILE A 133 4.31 8.33 -1.51
C ILE A 133 4.23 9.73 -0.88
N ILE A 134 3.57 10.68 -1.55
CA ILE A 134 3.43 12.06 -1.06
C ILE A 134 2.73 12.10 0.30
N ILE A 135 1.63 11.34 0.46
CA ILE A 135 0.88 11.29 1.72
C ILE A 135 1.75 10.70 2.83
N LEU A 136 2.45 9.58 2.58
CA LEU A 136 3.32 8.97 3.58
C LEU A 136 4.48 9.88 3.97
N THR A 137 5.12 10.56 3.02
CA THR A 137 6.17 11.55 3.32
C THR A 137 5.62 12.71 4.13
N PHE A 138 4.43 13.23 3.78
CA PHE A 138 3.80 14.30 4.54
C PHE A 138 3.45 13.87 5.97
N LEU A 139 2.94 12.64 6.16
CA LEU A 139 2.66 12.09 7.48
C LEU A 139 3.94 11.94 8.30
N TYR A 140 5.01 11.40 7.70
CA TYR A 140 6.30 11.25 8.38
C TYR A 140 6.84 12.61 8.86
N ILE A 141 6.87 13.60 7.97
CA ILE A 141 7.31 14.95 8.31
C ILE A 141 6.41 15.56 9.40
N SER A 142 5.08 15.39 9.30
CA SER A 142 4.15 16.00 10.25
C SER A 142 4.27 15.42 11.66
N PHE A 143 4.51 14.12 11.79
CA PHE A 143 4.61 13.46 13.08
C PHE A 143 6.01 13.53 13.70
N PHE A 144 7.06 13.47 12.88
CA PHE A 144 8.42 13.25 13.40
C PHE A 144 9.37 14.44 13.25
N LYS A 145 9.05 15.46 12.43
CA LYS A 145 9.95 16.62 12.22
C LYS A 145 10.31 17.39 13.50
N ASN A 146 9.47 17.29 14.54
CA ASN A 146 9.67 17.97 15.83
C ASN A 146 9.78 16.99 17.01
N ALA A 147 9.62 15.68 16.78
CA ALA A 147 9.67 14.65 17.83
C ALA A 147 11.08 14.09 18.02
N CYS A 148 11.91 14.29 16.99
CA CYS A 148 13.36 14.21 16.93
C CYS A 148 13.84 15.38 16.03
#